data_AF-A0A7V7WY30-F1
#
_entry.id   AF-A0A7V7WY30-F1
#
_cell.length_a   1.000
_cell.length_b   1.000
_cell.length_c   1.000
_cell.angle_alpha   90.00
_cell.angle_beta   90.00
_cell.angle_gamma   90.00
#
_symmetry.space_group_name_H-M   'P 1'
#
loop_
_entity.id
_entity.type
_entity.pdbx_description
1 polymer ?
#
loop_
_entity_poly.entity_id
_entity_poly.type
_entity_poly.pdbx_seq_one_letter_code
_entity_poly.pdbx_strand_id
1 'polypeptide(L)'
;MKGQVVPDEMEVGEWQEAVDLFFDKGWTDGLPIIPPTEQLVARLLAGVPDRDPDEVMGTVPPRWAQATARICAVNAAMAGCLPEYMPILLAAVEAVLEPGFNLGGIQATTHCATPLIVVSGPNLKSLGINAGHNVMGQGFRANATIGRALRLIMINVGGGRPGETDLAAFGTPGKFGFFLAENDEASPWEPYRVEHGFGADDTVVAAFSAEGPHSV
;
A
#
# COMPACT_ATOMS: atom_id res chain seq x y z
N MET A 1 -4.18 -18.89 14.82
CA MET A 1 -3.45 -18.16 15.88
C MET A 1 -3.18 -16.77 15.35
N LYS A 2 -3.55 -15.72 16.10
CA LYS A 2 -3.08 -14.35 15.83
C LYS A 2 -1.56 -14.39 16.02
N GLY A 3 -0.82 -14.43 14.93
CA GLY A 3 0.64 -14.51 14.94
C GLY A 3 1.23 -13.15 14.58
N GLN A 4 2.32 -12.78 15.23
CA GLN A 4 3.17 -11.70 14.78
C GLN A 4 3.88 -12.16 13.49
N VAL A 5 3.83 -11.37 12.42
CA VAL A 5 4.78 -11.56 11.31
C VAL A 5 6.11 -11.04 11.81
N VAL A 6 7.08 -11.92 11.97
CA VAL A 6 8.46 -11.55 12.30
C VAL A 6 9.24 -11.61 10.99
N PRO A 7 9.84 -10.50 10.53
CA PRO A 7 10.78 -10.57 9.41
C PRO A 7 11.96 -11.46 9.81
N ASP A 8 12.18 -12.54 9.05
CA ASP A 8 13.35 -13.40 9.21
C ASP A 8 14.46 -12.92 8.27
N GLU A 9 15.70 -12.88 8.77
CA GLU A 9 16.89 -12.60 7.95
C GLU A 9 17.29 -13.87 7.18
N MET A 10 17.60 -13.69 5.90
CA MET A 10 17.98 -14.78 5.01
C MET A 10 19.17 -14.36 4.14
N GLU A 11 20.21 -15.19 4.13
CA GLU A 11 21.35 -15.05 3.23
C GLU A 11 21.06 -15.75 1.90
N VAL A 12 21.31 -15.04 0.80
CA VAL A 12 21.10 -15.50 -0.57
C VAL A 12 22.32 -15.13 -1.40
N GLY A 13 22.67 -15.92 -2.41
CA GLY A 13 23.92 -15.74 -3.15
C GLY A 13 23.88 -14.52 -4.04
N GLU A 14 22.93 -14.48 -4.98
CA GLU A 14 22.78 -13.38 -5.94
C GLU A 14 21.40 -12.73 -5.87
N TRP A 15 21.29 -11.50 -6.40
CA TRP A 15 20.04 -10.73 -6.43
C TRP A 15 18.90 -11.48 -7.10
N GLN A 16 19.17 -12.16 -8.22
CA GLN A 16 18.13 -12.90 -8.94
C GLN A 16 17.62 -14.09 -8.10
N GLU A 17 18.49 -14.77 -7.37
CA GLU A 17 18.10 -15.86 -6.46
C GLU A 17 17.18 -15.35 -5.35
N ALA A 18 17.45 -14.15 -4.83
CA ALA A 18 16.57 -13.49 -3.87
C ALA A 18 15.17 -13.24 -4.45
N VAL A 19 15.11 -12.75 -5.69
CA VAL A 19 13.83 -12.49 -6.37
C VAL A 19 13.06 -13.79 -6.61
N ASP A 20 13.73 -14.83 -7.09
CA ASP A 20 13.12 -16.14 -7.37
C ASP A 20 12.62 -16.82 -6.07
N LEU A 21 13.38 -16.71 -4.98
CA LEU A 21 12.95 -17.17 -3.65
C LEU A 21 11.63 -16.51 -3.21
N PHE A 22 11.48 -15.21 -3.42
CA PHE A 22 10.26 -14.49 -3.05
C PHE A 22 9.06 -14.92 -3.90
N PHE A 23 9.27 -15.26 -5.17
CA PHE A 23 8.24 -15.88 -6.01
C PHE A 23 7.84 -17.26 -5.45
N ASP A 24 8.82 -18.13 -5.16
CA ASP A 24 8.58 -19.48 -4.64
C ASP A 24 7.84 -19.50 -3.30
N LYS A 25 8.08 -18.49 -2.45
CA LYS A 25 7.39 -18.33 -1.16
C LYS A 25 6.00 -17.70 -1.28
N GLY A 26 5.63 -17.21 -2.47
CA GLY A 26 4.39 -16.47 -2.70
C GLY A 26 4.36 -15.14 -1.93
N TRP A 27 5.51 -14.47 -1.83
CA TRP A 27 5.67 -13.17 -1.17
C TRP A 27 5.65 -11.98 -2.13
N THR A 28 5.36 -12.25 -3.40
CA THR A 28 5.16 -11.23 -4.43
C THR A 28 3.69 -11.16 -4.85
N ASP A 29 3.38 -10.10 -5.57
CA ASP A 29 2.12 -9.87 -6.28
C ASP A 29 2.14 -10.44 -7.70
N GLY A 30 3.12 -11.28 -8.05
CA GLY A 30 3.35 -11.75 -9.42
C GLY A 30 4.31 -10.85 -10.23
N LEU A 31 4.78 -9.74 -9.66
CA LEU A 31 5.84 -8.90 -10.20
C LEU A 31 7.14 -9.10 -9.41
N PRO A 32 8.32 -8.89 -10.02
CA PRO A 32 9.58 -8.95 -9.28
C PRO A 32 9.63 -7.87 -8.20
N ILE A 33 10.35 -8.15 -7.13
CA ILE A 33 10.53 -7.24 -5.99
C ILE A 33 11.96 -6.69 -5.97
N ILE A 34 12.15 -5.63 -5.21
CA ILE A 34 13.47 -5.21 -4.74
C ILE A 34 13.71 -5.93 -3.40
N PRO A 35 14.68 -6.87 -3.29
CA PRO A 35 15.02 -7.51 -2.02
C PRO A 35 15.16 -6.49 -0.88
N PRO A 36 14.35 -6.63 0.19
CA PRO A 36 14.26 -5.64 1.25
C PRO A 36 15.42 -5.78 2.24
N THR A 37 16.62 -5.38 1.81
CA THR A 37 17.81 -5.41 2.69
C THR A 37 17.63 -4.51 3.91
N GLU A 38 18.32 -4.82 5.01
CA GLU A 38 18.30 -3.99 6.22
C GLU A 38 18.60 -2.52 5.94
N GLN A 39 19.57 -2.24 5.05
CA GLN A 39 19.93 -0.88 4.67
C GLN A 39 18.78 -0.16 3.95
N LEU A 40 18.05 -0.85 3.06
CA LEU A 40 16.89 -0.26 2.38
C LEU A 40 15.73 -0.01 3.36
N VAL A 41 15.49 -0.95 4.27
CA VAL A 41 14.45 -0.84 5.31
C VAL A 41 14.77 0.32 6.26
N ALA A 42 16.01 0.42 6.75
CA ALA A 42 16.46 1.52 7.60
C ALA A 42 16.33 2.88 6.90
N ARG A 43 16.67 2.95 5.62
CA ARG A 43 16.51 4.18 4.82
C ARG A 43 15.05 4.59 4.71
N LEU A 44 14.12 3.64 4.54
CA LEU A 44 12.69 3.94 4.49
C LEU A 44 12.16 4.41 5.84
N LEU A 45 12.54 3.74 6.94
CA LEU A 45 12.17 4.16 8.30
C LEU A 45 12.64 5.58 8.62
N ALA A 46 13.78 6.02 8.07
CA ALA A 46 14.24 7.41 8.21
C ALA A 46 13.30 8.46 7.59
N GLY A 47 12.35 8.06 6.73
CA GLY A 47 11.29 8.92 6.21
C GLY A 47 10.15 9.19 7.21
N VAL A 48 10.13 8.48 8.33
CA VAL A 48 9.16 8.63 9.43
C VAL A 48 9.91 8.58 10.78
N PRO A 49 10.83 9.54 11.03
CA PRO A 49 11.74 9.47 12.18
C PRO A 49 11.03 9.52 13.55
N ASP A 50 9.80 10.04 13.58
CA ASP A 50 8.99 10.16 14.79
C ASP A 50 8.18 8.89 15.10
N ARG A 51 8.22 7.88 14.23
CA ARG A 51 7.52 6.60 14.42
C ARG A 51 8.47 5.55 15.00
N ASP A 52 8.02 4.83 16.02
CA ASP A 52 8.75 3.67 16.52
C ASP A 52 8.66 2.54 15.45
N PRO A 53 9.79 1.99 14.97
CA PRO A 53 9.78 0.89 14.01
C PRO A 53 8.94 -0.32 14.44
N ASP A 54 8.79 -0.55 15.75
CA ASP A 54 8.05 -1.67 16.31
C ASP A 54 6.61 -1.28 16.72
N GLU A 55 6.20 -0.03 16.47
CA GLU A 55 4.82 0.43 16.60
C GLU A 55 3.90 -0.43 15.72
N VAL A 56 2.84 -0.99 16.33
CA VAL A 56 1.84 -1.77 15.63
C VAL A 56 0.81 -0.83 15.01
N MET A 57 0.79 -0.76 13.68
CA MET A 57 -0.19 0.01 12.90
C MET A 57 -1.58 -0.63 12.95
N GLY A 58 -1.65 -1.94 13.16
CA GLY A 58 -2.90 -2.69 13.28
C GLY A 58 -2.74 -4.17 12.93
N THR A 59 -3.85 -4.89 12.83
CA THR A 59 -3.87 -6.30 12.42
C THR A 59 -4.52 -6.47 11.06
N VAL A 60 -3.80 -7.05 10.10
CA VAL A 60 -4.22 -7.16 8.70
C VAL A 60 -5.02 -8.46 8.50
N PRO A 61 -6.31 -8.39 8.15
CA PRO A 61 -7.10 -9.56 7.79
C PRO A 61 -6.66 -10.17 6.44
N PRO A 62 -7.09 -11.38 6.10
CA PRO A 62 -7.85 -12.34 6.93
C PRO A 62 -7.01 -13.12 7.94
N ARG A 63 -5.67 -13.08 7.87
CA ARG A 63 -4.80 -13.75 8.86
C ARG A 63 -4.79 -13.04 10.23
N TRP A 64 -5.17 -11.77 10.28
CA TRP A 64 -5.16 -10.94 11.47
C TRP A 64 -3.78 -10.85 12.13
N ALA A 65 -2.73 -10.86 11.30
CA ALA A 65 -1.36 -10.71 11.78
C ALA A 65 -1.02 -9.22 11.96
N GLN A 66 -0.13 -8.91 12.89
CA GLN A 66 0.26 -7.54 13.17
C GLN A 66 1.14 -6.96 12.07
N ALA A 67 0.80 -5.76 11.60
CA ALA A 67 1.68 -4.92 10.79
C ALA A 67 2.32 -3.87 11.69
N THR A 68 3.65 -3.86 11.75
CA THR A 68 4.42 -2.77 12.38
C THR A 68 4.92 -1.79 11.34
N ALA A 69 5.39 -0.62 11.76
CA ALA A 69 6.06 0.34 10.88
C ALA A 69 7.24 -0.30 10.10
N ARG A 70 8.03 -1.15 10.76
CA ARG A 70 9.11 -1.95 10.14
C ARG A 70 8.59 -2.91 9.08
N ILE A 71 7.52 -3.66 9.36
CA ILE A 71 6.93 -4.58 8.37
C ILE A 71 6.39 -3.80 7.17
N CYS A 72 5.80 -2.63 7.40
CA CYS A 72 5.39 -1.74 6.32
C CYS A 72 6.60 -1.29 5.47
N ALA A 73 7.71 -0.91 6.11
CA ALA A 73 8.94 -0.53 5.43
C ALA A 73 9.57 -1.68 4.62
N VAL A 74 9.52 -2.92 5.10
CA VAL A 74 9.94 -4.12 4.33
C VAL A 74 9.14 -4.24 3.03
N ASN A 75 7.80 -4.18 3.12
CA ASN A 75 6.95 -4.28 1.93
C ASN A 75 7.08 -3.05 1.01
N ALA A 76 7.36 -1.88 1.58
CA ALA A 76 7.65 -0.67 0.83
C ALA A 76 8.99 -0.77 0.07
N ALA A 77 10.02 -1.37 0.66
CA ALA A 77 11.28 -1.68 -0.02
C ALA A 77 11.01 -2.61 -1.20
N MET A 78 10.28 -3.70 -0.98
CA MET A 78 9.88 -4.65 -2.03
C MET A 78 9.17 -3.98 -3.21
N ALA A 79 8.27 -3.03 -2.93
CA ALA A 79 7.56 -2.25 -3.95
C ALA A 79 8.44 -1.21 -4.65
N GLY A 80 9.57 -0.81 -4.07
CA GLY A 80 10.45 0.23 -4.57
C GLY A 80 10.07 1.65 -4.16
N CYS A 81 9.43 1.82 -3.00
CA CYS A 81 9.14 3.11 -2.42
C CYS A 81 10.41 3.93 -2.13
N LEU A 82 10.22 5.25 -1.99
CA LEU A 82 11.20 6.17 -1.43
C LEU A 82 10.82 6.53 0.02
N PRO A 83 11.77 6.99 0.86
CA PRO A 83 11.49 7.33 2.26
C PRO A 83 10.37 8.37 2.40
N GLU A 84 10.31 9.34 1.50
CA GLU A 84 9.32 10.43 1.51
C GLU A 84 7.88 9.92 1.29
N TYR A 85 7.70 8.67 0.85
CA TYR A 85 6.40 8.04 0.66
C TYR A 85 5.87 7.35 1.91
N MET A 86 6.73 7.09 2.90
CA MET A 86 6.37 6.34 4.11
C MET A 86 5.24 6.97 4.91
N PRO A 87 5.17 8.30 5.13
CA PRO A 87 4.05 8.90 5.84
C PRO A 87 2.70 8.58 5.20
N ILE A 88 2.62 8.64 3.86
CA ILE A 88 1.39 8.36 3.10
C ILE A 88 1.06 6.86 3.13
N LEU A 89 2.07 6.00 3.01
CA LEU A 89 1.86 4.55 3.09
C LEU A 89 1.33 4.13 4.47
N LEU A 90 1.90 4.65 5.56
CA LEU A 90 1.44 4.32 6.91
C LEU A 90 0.01 4.81 7.16
N ALA A 91 -0.31 6.04 6.72
CA ALA A 91 -1.68 6.55 6.77
C ALA A 91 -2.65 5.70 5.91
N ALA A 92 -2.22 5.21 4.75
CA ALA A 92 -3.03 4.29 3.94
C ALA A 92 -3.27 2.95 4.64
N VAL A 93 -2.27 2.42 5.34
CA VAL A 93 -2.41 1.20 6.16
C VAL A 93 -3.39 1.43 7.30
N GLU A 94 -3.25 2.52 8.06
CA GLU A 94 -4.20 2.89 9.13
C GLU A 94 -5.63 3.00 8.56
N ALA A 95 -5.81 3.72 7.43
CA ALA A 95 -7.11 3.94 6.80
C ALA A 95 -7.81 2.65 6.36
N VAL A 96 -7.08 1.67 5.81
CA VAL A 96 -7.71 0.39 5.42
C VAL A 96 -7.93 -0.56 6.60
N LEU A 97 -7.25 -0.34 7.73
CA LEU A 97 -7.43 -1.16 8.94
C LEU A 97 -8.51 -0.62 9.87
N GLU A 98 -9.05 0.57 9.59
CA GLU A 98 -10.23 1.08 10.28
C GLU A 98 -11.40 0.07 10.19
N PRO A 99 -12.05 -0.28 11.32
CA PRO A 99 -13.10 -1.30 11.33
C PRO A 99 -14.24 -1.03 10.36
N GLY A 100 -14.57 0.26 10.15
CA GLY A 100 -15.61 0.68 9.21
C GLY A 100 -15.31 0.41 7.74
N PHE A 101 -14.03 0.30 7.37
CA PHE A 101 -13.61 -0.01 5.99
C PHE A 101 -13.83 -1.49 5.63
N ASN A 102 -13.81 -2.40 6.62
CA ASN A 102 -14.04 -3.83 6.46
C ASN A 102 -13.09 -4.50 5.43
N LEU A 103 -11.77 -4.31 5.60
CA LEU A 103 -10.77 -4.90 4.70
C LEU A 103 -10.88 -6.42 4.58
N GLY A 104 -11.25 -7.13 5.66
CA GLY A 104 -11.43 -8.59 5.63
C GLY A 104 -12.52 -9.02 4.64
N GLY A 105 -13.64 -8.30 4.60
CA GLY A 105 -14.69 -8.52 3.60
C GLY A 105 -14.21 -8.22 2.18
N ILE A 106 -13.46 -7.13 1.99
CA ILE A 106 -12.92 -6.74 0.67
C ILE A 106 -11.90 -7.77 0.16
N GLN A 107 -11.08 -8.36 1.04
CA GLN A 107 -10.11 -9.37 0.62
C GLN A 107 -10.76 -10.73 0.31
N ALA A 108 -11.79 -11.14 1.07
CA ALA A 108 -12.38 -12.46 0.95
C ALA A 108 -13.62 -12.53 0.03
N THR A 109 -14.04 -11.40 -0.55
CA THR A 109 -15.19 -11.37 -1.46
C THR A 109 -14.90 -12.03 -2.80
N THR A 110 -15.96 -12.50 -3.46
CA THR A 110 -15.89 -12.97 -4.86
C THR A 110 -15.94 -11.82 -5.87
N HIS A 111 -16.23 -10.59 -5.43
CA HIS A 111 -16.12 -9.38 -6.26
C HIS A 111 -14.65 -9.00 -6.51
N CYS A 112 -14.37 -8.26 -7.58
CA CYS A 112 -13.00 -7.80 -7.88
C CYS A 112 -12.54 -6.58 -7.05
N ALA A 113 -13.31 -6.19 -6.02
CA ALA A 113 -13.05 -4.96 -5.28
C ALA A 113 -11.68 -4.99 -4.59
N THR A 114 -11.06 -3.83 -4.48
CA THR A 114 -9.77 -3.64 -3.82
C THR A 114 -9.73 -2.25 -3.18
N PRO A 115 -8.86 -2.00 -2.18
CA PRO A 115 -8.67 -0.65 -1.66
C PRO A 115 -8.16 0.29 -2.76
N LEU A 116 -8.94 1.35 -3.01
CA LEU A 116 -8.51 2.55 -3.72
C LEU A 116 -8.07 3.57 -2.68
N ILE A 117 -6.81 4.00 -2.78
CA ILE A 117 -6.26 5.05 -1.94
C ILE A 117 -6.35 6.40 -2.67
N VAL A 118 -6.90 7.39 -2.01
CA VAL A 118 -7.02 8.77 -2.49
C VAL A 118 -6.29 9.69 -1.52
N VAL A 119 -5.33 10.46 -2.03
CA VAL A 119 -4.60 11.45 -1.22
C VAL A 119 -5.07 12.86 -1.57
N SER A 120 -5.42 13.63 -0.56
CA SER A 120 -5.76 15.05 -0.68
C SER A 120 -4.85 15.86 0.23
N GLY A 121 -4.11 16.81 -0.33
CA GLY A 121 -3.22 17.65 0.48
C GLY A 121 -2.30 18.54 -0.35
N PRO A 122 -1.62 19.51 0.29
CA PRO A 122 -0.58 20.28 -0.36
C PRO A 122 0.65 19.41 -0.68
N ASN A 123 1.55 19.92 -1.52
CA ASN A 123 2.89 19.34 -1.79
C ASN A 123 2.92 17.94 -2.46
N LEU A 124 1.80 17.40 -2.93
CA LEU A 124 1.79 16.11 -3.64
C LEU A 124 2.69 16.10 -4.89
N LYS A 125 2.79 17.25 -5.58
CA LYS A 125 3.67 17.41 -6.75
C LYS A 125 5.16 17.27 -6.41
N SER A 126 5.62 17.79 -5.27
CA SER A 126 7.03 17.65 -4.87
C SER A 126 7.38 16.21 -4.49
N LEU A 127 6.38 15.41 -4.09
CA LEU A 127 6.52 13.98 -3.88
C LEU A 127 6.39 13.17 -5.18
N GLY A 128 6.16 13.82 -6.33
CA GLY A 128 5.95 13.15 -7.61
C GLY A 128 4.64 12.36 -7.68
N ILE A 129 3.66 12.68 -6.81
CA ILE A 129 2.34 12.06 -6.82
C ILE A 129 1.50 12.70 -7.94
N ASN A 130 0.91 11.84 -8.76
CA ASN A 130 0.08 12.24 -9.89
C ASN A 130 -1.38 12.44 -9.47
N ALA A 131 -1.94 13.57 -9.89
CA ALA A 131 -3.35 13.93 -9.81
C ALA A 131 -3.96 14.26 -11.20
N GLY A 132 -3.21 14.01 -12.28
CA GLY A 132 -3.55 14.45 -13.63
C GLY A 132 -3.93 13.31 -14.57
N HIS A 133 -3.36 13.34 -15.78
CA HIS A 133 -3.65 12.32 -16.80
C HIS A 133 -3.24 10.92 -16.33
N ASN A 134 -4.00 9.92 -16.76
CA ASN A 134 -3.75 8.51 -16.44
C ASN A 134 -3.59 8.26 -14.92
N VAL A 135 -4.37 8.96 -14.08
CA VAL A 135 -4.15 9.03 -12.62
C VAL A 135 -4.18 7.66 -11.93
N MET A 136 -4.97 6.73 -12.45
CA MET A 136 -5.11 5.36 -11.94
C MET A 136 -4.17 4.36 -12.66
N GLY A 137 -3.31 4.84 -13.56
CA GLY A 137 -2.46 4.02 -14.41
C GLY A 137 -0.97 4.15 -14.10
N GLN A 138 -0.15 3.67 -15.03
CA GLN A 138 1.30 3.66 -14.96
C GLN A 138 1.95 5.04 -15.21
N GLY A 139 3.24 5.14 -14.86
CA GLY A 139 4.12 6.25 -15.23
C GLY A 139 4.62 7.09 -14.06
N PHE A 140 4.02 6.94 -12.88
CA PHE A 140 4.37 7.70 -11.68
C PHE A 140 4.78 6.78 -10.56
N ARG A 141 6.06 6.88 -10.14
CA ARG A 141 6.64 6.00 -9.13
C ARG A 141 5.86 6.07 -7.82
N ALA A 142 5.55 7.27 -7.32
CA ALA A 142 4.85 7.43 -6.05
C ALA A 142 3.51 6.66 -6.03
N ASN A 143 2.62 6.93 -6.98
CA ASN A 143 1.33 6.24 -7.08
C ASN A 143 1.50 4.71 -7.20
N ALA A 144 2.37 4.27 -8.11
CA ALA A 144 2.56 2.85 -8.38
C ALA A 144 3.14 2.11 -7.17
N THR A 145 4.20 2.65 -6.54
CA THR A 145 4.89 1.95 -5.46
C THR A 145 4.15 2.03 -4.14
N ILE A 146 3.45 3.13 -3.83
CA ILE A 146 2.63 3.22 -2.61
C ILE A 146 1.45 2.23 -2.70
N GLY A 147 0.71 2.25 -3.81
CA GLY A 147 -0.39 1.31 -4.04
C GLY A 147 0.08 -0.15 -3.99
N ARG A 148 1.23 -0.45 -4.62
CA ARG A 148 1.82 -1.79 -4.60
C ARG A 148 2.33 -2.20 -3.22
N ALA A 149 2.93 -1.30 -2.46
CA ALA A 149 3.37 -1.58 -1.10
C ALA A 149 2.20 -1.98 -0.21
N LEU A 150 1.06 -1.28 -0.31
CA LEU A 150 -0.16 -1.66 0.38
C LEU A 150 -0.62 -3.07 -0.03
N ARG A 151 -0.59 -3.39 -1.34
CA ARG A 151 -0.94 -4.74 -1.80
C ARG A 151 -0.01 -5.81 -1.21
N LEU A 152 1.30 -5.57 -1.20
CA LEU A 152 2.27 -6.49 -0.62
C LEU A 152 2.03 -6.69 0.88
N ILE A 153 1.66 -5.66 1.63
CA ILE A 153 1.25 -5.77 3.05
C ILE A 153 0.02 -6.68 3.18
N MET A 154 -1.00 -6.49 2.33
CA MET A 154 -2.18 -7.36 2.31
C MET A 154 -1.85 -8.83 2.02
N ILE A 155 -0.85 -9.09 1.17
CA ILE A 155 -0.38 -10.44 0.83
C ILE A 155 0.46 -11.03 1.97
N ASN A 156 1.53 -10.35 2.38
CA ASN A 156 2.56 -10.88 3.27
C ASN A 156 2.12 -10.89 4.74
N VAL A 157 1.32 -9.90 5.15
CA VAL A 157 0.77 -9.82 6.51
C VAL A 157 -0.64 -10.38 6.56
N GLY A 158 -1.51 -9.88 5.68
CA GLY A 158 -2.92 -10.29 5.65
C GLY A 158 -3.14 -11.71 5.13
N GLY A 159 -2.23 -12.22 4.31
CA GLY A 159 -2.40 -13.51 3.64
C GLY A 159 -3.34 -13.46 2.45
N GLY A 160 -3.62 -12.28 1.88
CA GLY A 160 -4.55 -11.99 0.77
C GLY A 160 -4.14 -12.55 -0.58
N ARG A 161 -3.86 -13.85 -0.65
CA ARG A 161 -3.37 -14.55 -1.84
C ARG A 161 -4.52 -15.07 -2.71
N PRO A 162 -4.47 -14.86 -4.05
CA PRO A 162 -5.45 -15.41 -4.98
C PRO A 162 -5.62 -16.93 -4.81
N GLY A 163 -6.87 -17.39 -4.72
CA GLY A 163 -7.21 -18.81 -4.62
C GLY A 163 -7.05 -19.43 -3.22
N GLU A 164 -6.40 -18.73 -2.28
CA GLU A 164 -6.32 -19.15 -0.88
C GLU A 164 -7.31 -18.36 -0.02
N THR A 165 -7.18 -17.04 -0.01
CA THR A 165 -8.04 -16.15 0.79
C THR A 165 -8.63 -15.00 -0.02
N ASP A 166 -7.98 -14.61 -1.13
CA ASP A 166 -8.60 -13.76 -2.14
C ASP A 166 -9.42 -14.64 -3.09
N LEU A 167 -10.74 -14.52 -2.99
CA LEU A 167 -11.73 -15.39 -3.65
C LEU A 167 -12.37 -14.73 -4.87
N ALA A 168 -11.81 -13.63 -5.37
CA ALA A 168 -12.40 -12.91 -6.49
C ALA A 168 -12.59 -13.82 -7.72
N ALA A 169 -13.81 -13.86 -8.26
CA ALA A 169 -14.13 -14.64 -9.45
C ALA A 169 -13.42 -14.10 -10.70
N PHE A 170 -13.31 -12.77 -10.78
CA PHE A 170 -12.50 -12.04 -11.75
C PHE A 170 -11.56 -11.08 -11.03
N GLY A 171 -10.32 -10.96 -11.50
CA GLY A 171 -9.38 -9.96 -10.99
C GLY A 171 -9.61 -8.57 -11.61
N THR A 172 -8.86 -7.59 -11.13
CA THR A 172 -8.74 -6.25 -11.74
C THR A 172 -7.28 -5.80 -11.67
N PRO A 173 -6.76 -5.04 -12.65
CA PRO A 173 -5.43 -4.45 -12.56
C PRO A 173 -5.22 -3.59 -11.30
N GLY A 174 -6.29 -3.02 -10.72
CA GLY A 174 -6.22 -2.27 -9.46
C GLY A 174 -5.69 -3.10 -8.29
N LYS A 175 -5.75 -4.44 -8.36
CA LYS A 175 -5.18 -5.32 -7.34
C LYS A 175 -3.65 -5.33 -7.30
N PHE A 176 -2.94 -4.76 -8.28
CA PHE A 176 -1.50 -4.53 -8.18
C PHE A 176 -1.16 -3.22 -7.44
N GLY A 177 -2.12 -2.31 -7.35
CA GLY A 177 -1.99 -0.99 -6.73
C GLY A 177 -3.05 -0.06 -7.30
N PHE A 178 -3.84 0.56 -6.43
CA PHE A 178 -4.91 1.47 -6.83
C PHE A 178 -4.83 2.74 -6.00
N PHE A 179 -4.17 3.75 -6.56
CA PHE A 179 -3.77 4.95 -5.83
C PHE A 179 -3.87 6.18 -6.73
N LEU A 180 -4.51 7.24 -6.25
CA LEU A 180 -4.60 8.53 -6.92
C LEU A 180 -4.51 9.69 -5.92
N ALA A 181 -4.30 10.88 -6.45
CA ALA A 181 -4.42 12.12 -5.69
C ALA A 181 -5.54 13.00 -6.23
N GLU A 182 -6.11 13.80 -5.33
CA GLU A 182 -6.96 14.93 -5.68
C GLU A 182 -6.14 16.01 -6.41
N ASN A 183 -6.78 16.66 -7.38
CA ASN A 183 -6.18 17.74 -8.15
C ASN A 183 -6.73 19.09 -7.69
N ASP A 184 -6.28 19.54 -6.52
CA ASP A 184 -6.69 20.82 -5.92
C ASP A 184 -6.59 22.01 -6.89
N GLU A 185 -5.57 22.03 -7.74
CA GLU A 185 -5.33 23.17 -8.64
C GLU A 185 -6.33 23.25 -9.81
N ALA A 186 -6.85 22.11 -10.25
CA ALA A 186 -7.79 22.04 -11.37
C ALA A 186 -9.23 21.80 -10.93
N SER A 187 -9.45 21.46 -9.66
CA SER A 187 -10.77 21.18 -9.10
C SER A 187 -11.54 22.49 -8.89
N PRO A 188 -12.80 22.60 -9.38
CA PRO A 188 -13.67 23.73 -9.04
C PRO A 188 -14.31 23.59 -7.65
N TRP A 189 -14.13 22.45 -6.97
CA TRP A 189 -14.70 22.15 -5.66
C TRP A 189 -13.71 22.43 -4.53
N GLU A 190 -14.24 22.56 -3.31
CA GLU A 190 -13.40 22.64 -2.12
C GLU A 190 -12.63 21.31 -1.98
N PRO A 191 -11.34 21.32 -1.59
CA PRO A 191 -10.57 20.09 -1.52
C PRO A 191 -11.19 19.09 -0.55
N TYR A 192 -11.14 17.80 -0.89
CA TYR A 192 -11.75 16.69 -0.14
C TYR A 192 -11.44 16.76 1.36
N ARG A 193 -10.19 17.05 1.73
CA ARG A 193 -9.79 17.20 3.13
C ARG A 193 -10.59 18.29 3.87
N VAL A 194 -10.83 19.43 3.23
CA VAL A 194 -11.52 20.57 3.85
C VAL A 194 -13.00 20.27 3.97
N GLU A 195 -13.61 19.68 2.92
CA GLU A 195 -15.01 19.21 2.97
C GLU A 195 -15.26 18.20 4.09
N HIS A 196 -14.22 17.46 4.50
CA HIS A 196 -14.27 16.46 5.57
C HIS A 196 -13.72 16.99 6.92
N GLY A 197 -13.58 18.30 7.07
CA GLY A 197 -13.28 18.96 8.35
C GLY A 197 -11.80 19.02 8.74
N PHE A 198 -10.88 18.65 7.83
CA PHE A 198 -9.44 18.82 8.02
C PHE A 198 -8.98 20.22 7.58
N GLY A 199 -7.79 20.62 8.01
CA GLY A 199 -7.18 21.89 7.64
C GLY A 199 -6.77 21.92 6.16
N ALA A 200 -6.73 23.13 5.58
CA ALA A 200 -6.30 23.32 4.20
C ALA A 200 -4.84 22.90 3.94
N ASP A 201 -4.00 22.94 4.97
CA ASP A 201 -2.59 22.54 4.90
C ASP A 201 -2.36 21.08 5.31
N ASP A 202 -3.41 20.35 5.73
CA ASP A 202 -3.29 18.94 6.08
C ASP A 202 -3.12 18.08 4.82
N THR A 203 -2.41 16.97 4.95
CA THR A 203 -2.42 15.91 3.94
C THR A 203 -3.17 14.72 4.51
N VAL A 204 -4.26 14.33 3.86
CA VAL A 204 -5.15 13.24 4.30
C VAL A 204 -5.12 12.10 3.30
N VAL A 205 -5.30 10.89 3.82
CA VAL A 205 -5.44 9.67 3.03
C VAL A 205 -6.82 9.08 3.27
N ALA A 206 -7.58 8.89 2.21
CA ALA A 206 -8.87 8.24 2.21
C ALA A 206 -8.80 6.88 1.51
N ALA A 207 -9.56 5.92 2.01
CA ALA A 207 -9.65 4.58 1.45
C ALA A 207 -11.08 4.28 1.00
N PHE A 208 -11.23 3.78 -0.22
CA PHE A 208 -12.50 3.35 -0.80
C PHE A 208 -12.43 1.89 -1.23
N SER A 209 -13.54 1.15 -1.11
CA SER A 209 -13.67 -0.14 -1.78
C SER A 209 -14.13 0.10 -3.21
N ALA A 210 -13.29 -0.20 -4.19
CA ALA A 210 -13.56 0.14 -5.58
C ALA A 210 -13.09 -0.95 -6.55
N GLU A 211 -13.61 -0.89 -7.77
CA GLU A 211 -13.12 -1.65 -8.92
C GLU A 211 -12.51 -0.70 -9.97
N GLY A 212 -11.82 -1.29 -10.95
CA GLY A 212 -11.17 -0.51 -12.00
C GLY A 212 -12.21 0.19 -12.90
N PRO A 213 -11.86 1.34 -13.50
CA PRO A 213 -12.76 2.00 -14.44
C PRO A 213 -13.05 1.11 -15.64
N HIS A 214 -14.29 1.10 -16.11
CA HIS A 214 -14.69 0.45 -17.34
C HIS A 214 -15.07 1.51 -18.38
N SER A 215 -14.60 1.35 -19.62
CA SER A 215 -15.08 2.17 -20.72
C SER A 215 -16.51 1.74 -21.06
N VAL A 216 -17.43 2.72 -21.11
CA VAL A 216 -18.83 2.54 -21.52
C VAL A 216 -19.03 2.92 -22.98
#